data_AF-A0A8T4RDQ1-F1
#
_entry.id   AF-A0A8T4RDQ1-F1
#
_cell.length_a   1.000
_cell.length_b   1.000
_cell.length_c   1.000
_cell.angle_alpha   90.00
_cell.angle_beta   90.00
_cell.angle_gamma   90.00
#
_symmetry.space_group_name_H-M   'P 1'
#
loop_
_entity.id
_entity.type
_entity.pdbx_description
1 polymer ?
#
loop_
_entity_poly.entity_id
_entity_poly.type
_entity_poly.pdbx_seq_one_letter_code
_entity_poly.pdbx_strand_id
1 'polypeptide(L)'
;MNRKGEVFTVTIVVIIIAFFLAWLINLGYRECNSNDDCGSGYYCDVGHTCNQIPVLEKEIVIQNQFLWPSIILGVAIVAVAVILRHKRNDKKEAHEKPKIRGETPDEPYVRTNF
;
A
#
# COMPACT_ATOMS: atom_id res chain seq x y z
N MET A 1 7.05 -25.49 -37.87
CA MET A 1 7.82 -25.39 -36.60
C MET A 1 7.69 -23.98 -36.06
N ASN A 2 6.84 -23.78 -35.06
CA ASN A 2 6.57 -22.47 -34.47
C ASN A 2 7.73 -22.07 -33.54
N ARG A 3 8.78 -21.44 -34.09
CA ARG A 3 9.91 -20.90 -33.28
C ARG A 3 9.47 -20.01 -32.11
N LYS A 4 8.29 -19.39 -32.22
CA LYS A 4 7.67 -18.60 -31.15
C LYS A 4 7.20 -19.46 -29.95
N GLY A 5 6.79 -20.69 -30.19
CA GLY A 5 6.34 -21.61 -29.14
C GLY A 5 7.49 -22.16 -28.31
N GLU A 6 8.64 -22.39 -28.94
CA GLU A 6 9.85 -22.94 -28.30
C GLU A 6 10.48 -21.94 -27.32
N VAL A 7 10.58 -20.67 -27.72
CA VAL A 7 11.05 -19.59 -26.82
C VAL A 7 10.10 -19.39 -25.65
N PHE A 8 8.79 -19.50 -25.88
CA PHE A 8 7.79 -19.35 -24.82
C PHE A 8 7.84 -20.50 -23.81
N THR A 9 8.06 -21.74 -24.27
CA THR A 9 8.21 -22.90 -23.38
C THR A 9 9.47 -22.81 -22.53
N VAL A 10 10.61 -22.44 -23.13
CA VAL A 10 11.87 -22.26 -22.38
C VAL A 10 11.72 -21.17 -21.31
N THR A 11 11.10 -20.05 -21.67
CA THR A 11 10.90 -18.93 -20.72
C THR A 11 10.02 -19.33 -19.54
N ILE A 12 8.91 -20.03 -19.78
CA ILE A 12 8.01 -20.51 -18.72
C ILE A 12 8.73 -21.48 -17.78
N VAL A 13 9.50 -22.42 -18.33
CA VAL A 13 10.23 -23.40 -17.52
C VAL A 13 11.24 -22.72 -16.61
N VAL A 14 11.97 -21.71 -17.11
CA VAL A 14 12.92 -20.92 -16.30
C VAL A 14 12.21 -20.20 -15.15
N ILE A 15 11.04 -19.60 -15.41
CA ILE A 15 10.25 -18.91 -14.38
C ILE A 15 9.78 -19.89 -13.30
N ILE A 16 9.30 -21.06 -13.69
CA ILE A 16 8.86 -22.10 -12.75
C ILE A 16 10.03 -22.52 -11.86
N ILE A 17 11.20 -22.82 -12.44
CA ILE A 17 12.40 -23.20 -11.69
C ILE A 17 12.82 -22.08 -10.73
N ALA A 18 12.85 -20.82 -11.18
CA ALA A 18 13.19 -19.69 -10.33
C ALA A 18 12.22 -19.53 -9.15
N PHE A 19 10.92 -19.71 -9.38
CA PHE A 19 9.90 -19.67 -8.33
C PHE A 19 10.09 -20.81 -7.32
N PHE A 20 10.34 -22.03 -7.81
CA PHE A 20 10.63 -23.18 -6.95
C PHE A 20 11.91 -22.98 -6.12
N LEU A 21 12.97 -22.43 -6.70
CA LEU A 21 14.21 -22.14 -5.96
C LEU A 21 13.99 -21.06 -4.90
N ALA A 22 13.30 -19.97 -5.22
CA ALA A 22 12.97 -18.93 -4.25
C ALA A 22 12.10 -19.47 -3.09
N TRP A 23 11.15 -20.35 -3.41
CA TRP A 23 10.32 -21.00 -2.40
C TRP A 23 11.09 -22.01 -1.55
N LEU A 24 11.98 -22.79 -2.16
CA LEU A 24 12.81 -23.79 -1.46
C LEU A 24 13.77 -23.14 -0.47
N ILE A 25 14.39 -22.02 -0.87
CA ILE A 25 15.23 -21.21 0.01
C ILE A 25 14.43 -20.75 1.23
N ASN A 26 13.16 -20.35 1.05
CA ASN A 26 12.30 -19.93 2.17
C ASN A 26 11.89 -21.08 3.13
N LEU A 27 11.88 -22.33 2.66
CA LEU A 27 11.53 -23.49 3.49
C LEU A 27 12.72 -24.07 4.26
N GLY A 28 13.95 -23.75 3.85
CA GLY A 28 15.17 -24.39 4.35
C GLY A 28 15.79 -23.78 5.62
N TYR A 29 15.34 -22.61 6.09
CA TYR A 29 15.97 -21.92 7.23
C TYR A 29 15.43 -22.32 8.60
N ARG A 30 15.07 -23.61 8.77
CA ARG A 30 14.61 -24.13 10.05
C ARG A 30 15.79 -24.72 10.82
N GLU A 31 16.42 -23.90 11.66
CA GLU A 31 17.59 -24.25 12.47
C GLU A 31 17.20 -24.91 13.79
N CYS A 32 16.04 -24.56 14.37
CA CYS A 32 15.60 -25.06 15.68
C CYS A 32 14.08 -25.29 15.75
N ASN A 33 13.65 -26.21 16.61
CA ASN A 33 12.23 -26.46 16.91
C ASN A 33 11.88 -26.10 18.36
N SER A 34 12.86 -26.12 19.25
CA SER A 34 12.76 -25.84 20.67
C SER A 34 14.04 -25.16 21.18
N ASN A 35 13.98 -24.52 22.36
CA ASN A 35 15.14 -23.85 22.94
C ASN A 35 16.29 -24.81 23.24
N ASP A 36 16.00 -26.09 23.48
CA ASP A 36 16.99 -27.13 23.77
C ASP A 36 17.82 -27.52 22.52
N ASP A 37 17.32 -27.19 21.32
CA ASP A 37 18.07 -27.39 20.07
C ASP A 37 19.17 -26.32 19.90
N CYS A 38 19.12 -25.24 20.67
CA CYS A 38 20.09 -24.14 20.63
C CYS A 38 21.14 -24.29 21.75
N GLY A 39 22.37 -23.81 21.48
CA GLY A 39 23.45 -23.81 22.47
C GLY A 39 23.19 -22.90 23.68
N SER A 40 23.96 -23.06 24.76
CA SER A 40 23.84 -22.23 25.96
C SER A 40 23.98 -20.74 25.64
N GLY A 41 23.00 -19.92 26.02
CA GLY A 41 22.96 -18.48 25.71
C GLY A 41 22.18 -18.11 24.45
N TYR A 42 21.50 -19.07 23.83
CA TYR A 42 20.65 -18.88 22.66
C TYR A 42 19.22 -19.39 22.92
N TYR A 43 18.23 -18.86 22.20
CA TYR A 43 16.84 -19.31 22.25
C TYR A 43 16.29 -19.52 20.83
N CYS A 44 15.32 -20.40 20.69
CA CYS A 44 14.68 -20.67 19.42
C CYS A 44 13.54 -19.68 19.19
N ASP A 45 13.64 -18.90 18.12
CA ASP A 45 12.59 -17.95 17.75
C ASP A 45 11.47 -18.62 16.93
N VAL A 46 10.34 -17.92 16.79
CA VAL A 46 9.22 -18.35 15.93
C VAL A 46 9.64 -18.48 14.46
N GLY A 47 10.71 -17.80 14.04
CA GLY A 47 11.36 -17.97 12.75
C GLY A 47 12.19 -19.25 12.62
N HIS A 48 12.22 -20.10 13.67
CA HIS A 48 13.02 -21.31 13.76
C HIS A 48 14.53 -21.08 13.62
N THR A 49 15.00 -19.92 14.04
CA THR A 49 16.43 -19.58 14.08
C THR A 49 16.90 -19.45 15.53
N CYS A 50 18.14 -19.86 15.80
CA CYS A 50 18.73 -19.72 17.12
C CYS A 50 19.27 -18.31 17.30
N ASN A 51 18.59 -17.48 18.10
CA ASN A 51 19.00 -16.12 18.39
C ASN A 51 19.73 -16.04 19.73
N GLN A 52 20.73 -15.18 19.84
CA GLN A 52 21.39 -14.92 21.13
C GLN A 52 20.38 -14.33 22.12
N ILE A 53 20.39 -14.85 23.34
CA ILE A 53 19.64 -14.23 24.44
C ILE A 53 20.28 -12.86 24.67
N PRO A 54 19.55 -11.74 24.47
CA PRO A 54 20.12 -10.43 24.66
C PRO A 54 20.51 -10.30 26.13
N VAL A 55 21.82 -10.20 26.40
CA VAL A 55 22.30 -9.69 27.67
C VAL A 55 21.76 -8.28 27.78
N LEU A 56 20.93 -8.00 28.80
CA LEU A 56 20.44 -6.65 29.06
C LEU A 56 21.60 -5.76 29.55
N GLU A 57 22.56 -5.50 28.68
CA GLU A 57 23.37 -4.31 28.76
C GLU A 57 22.43 -3.15 28.42
N LYS A 58 22.10 -2.37 29.45
CA LYS A 58 21.31 -1.16 29.37
C LYS A 58 22.07 -0.11 28.55
N GLU A 59 22.17 -0.26 27.24
CA GLU A 59 22.69 0.80 26.39
C GLU A 59 21.83 0.98 25.15
N ILE A 60 20.90 1.93 25.30
CA ILE A 60 20.63 3.00 24.33
C ILE A 60 20.11 2.52 22.97
N VAL A 61 18.83 2.83 22.74
CA VAL A 61 18.25 3.34 21.48
C VAL A 61 19.30 3.75 20.42
N ILE A 62 19.88 2.81 19.68
CA ILE A 62 20.81 3.09 18.59
C ILE A 62 20.18 2.57 17.29
N GLN A 63 19.65 3.54 16.55
CA GLN A 63 19.56 3.56 15.09
C GLN A 63 18.50 2.74 14.35
N ASN A 64 17.25 2.70 14.84
CA ASN A 64 16.16 2.68 13.88
C ASN A 64 15.89 4.12 13.42
N GLN A 65 16.45 4.46 12.25
CA GLN A 65 16.24 5.71 11.52
C GLN A 65 14.76 5.81 11.07
N PHE A 66 13.83 5.96 12.02
CA PHE A 66 12.40 6.16 11.73
C PHE A 66 12.11 7.49 11.03
N LEU A 67 13.11 8.36 10.90
CA LEU A 67 13.04 9.58 10.10
C LEU A 67 12.56 9.30 8.66
N TRP A 68 13.12 8.28 8.00
CA TRP A 68 12.73 7.93 6.63
C TRP A 68 11.27 7.47 6.49
N PRO A 69 10.78 6.48 7.26
CA PRO A 69 9.38 6.08 7.18
C PRO A 69 8.41 7.21 7.57
N SER A 70 8.76 8.06 8.53
CA SER A 70 7.94 9.23 8.89
C SER A 70 7.84 10.27 7.76
N ILE A 71 8.94 10.54 7.06
CA ILE A 71 8.95 11.47 5.91
C ILE A 71 8.08 10.92 4.77
N ILE A 72 8.23 9.63 4.43
CA ILE A 72 7.43 9.00 3.36
C ILE A 72 5.94 9.08 3.70
N LEU A 73 5.56 8.78 4.94
CA LEU A 73 4.18 8.85 5.40
C LEU A 73 3.64 10.29 5.35
N GLY A 74 4.44 11.27 5.76
CA GLY A 74 4.08 12.69 5.68
C GLY A 74 3.83 13.17 4.26
N VAL A 75 4.73 12.83 3.32
CA VAL A 75 4.60 13.21 1.90
C VAL A 75 3.36 12.58 1.28
N ALA A 76 3.05 11.32 1.60
CA ALA A 76 1.87 10.63 1.08
C ALA A 76 0.56 11.33 1.48
N ILE A 77 0.43 11.77 2.73
CA ILE A 77 -0.76 12.48 3.22
C ILE A 77 -0.93 13.82 2.49
N VAL A 78 0.15 14.58 2.33
CA VAL A 78 0.11 15.88 1.63
C VAL A 78 -0.27 15.70 0.16
N ALA A 79 0.32 14.71 -0.53
CA ALA A 79 0.01 14.42 -1.93
C ALA A 79 -1.47 14.08 -2.13
N VAL A 80 -2.04 13.22 -1.28
CA VAL A 80 -3.46 12.86 -1.33
C VAL A 80 -4.35 14.09 -1.11
N ALA A 81 -4.02 14.94 -0.14
CA ALA A 81 -4.77 16.16 0.14
C ALA A 81 -4.78 17.13 -1.05
N VAL A 82 -3.65 17.30 -1.73
CA VAL A 82 -3.54 18.17 -2.91
C VAL A 82 -4.36 17.63 -4.09
N ILE A 83 -4.26 16.34 -4.39
CA ILE A 83 -5.02 15.70 -5.48
C ILE A 83 -6.54 15.82 -5.24
N LEU A 84 -6.99 15.57 -4.02
CA LEU A 84 -8.41 15.69 -3.66
C LEU A 84 -8.90 17.14 -3.73
N ARG A 85 -8.06 18.11 -3.36
CA ARG A 85 -8.38 19.53 -3.47
C ARG A 85 -8.47 19.97 -4.92
N HIS A 86 -7.59 19.49 -5.79
CA HIS A 86 -7.61 19.80 -7.22
C HIS A 86 -8.87 19.25 -7.89
N LYS A 87 -9.17 17.95 -7.69
CA LYS A 87 -10.41 17.32 -8.23
C LYS A 87 -11.70 17.97 -7.74
N ARG A 88 -11.71 18.54 -6.54
CA ARG A 88 -12.89 19.25 -5.99
C ARG A 88 -13.12 20.59 -6.66
N ASN A 89 -12.09 21.24 -7.17
CA ASN A 89 -12.21 22.51 -7.88
C ASN A 89 -12.72 22.28 -9.31
N ASP A 90 -12.21 21.25 -10.00
CA ASP A 90 -12.65 20.89 -11.35
C ASP A 90 -14.15 20.50 -11.42
N LYS A 91 -14.67 19.89 -10.35
CA LYS A 91 -16.10 19.54 -10.26
C LYS A 91 -17.04 20.73 -10.02
N LYS A 92 -16.53 21.86 -9.51
CA LYS A 92 -17.35 23.06 -9.29
C LYS A 92 -17.63 23.81 -10.59
N GLU A 93 -16.66 23.80 -11.51
CA GLU A 93 -16.83 24.42 -12.83
C GLU A 93 -17.77 23.61 -13.75
N ALA A 94 -17.96 22.31 -13.51
CA ALA A 94 -18.89 21.48 -14.26
C ALA A 94 -20.37 21.58 -13.79
N HIS A 95 -20.64 22.18 -12.63
CA HIS A 95 -22.00 22.28 -12.06
C HIS A 95 -22.58 23.70 -12.04
N GLU A 96 -21.82 24.73 -12.42
CA GLU A 96 -22.34 26.08 -12.62
C GLU A 96 -22.82 26.26 -14.07
N LYS A 97 -23.88 25.52 -14.46
CA LYS A 97 -24.69 25.96 -15.61
C LYS A 97 -25.58 27.14 -15.14
N PRO A 98 -25.67 28.22 -15.92
CA PRO A 98 -26.43 29.40 -15.55
C PRO A 98 -27.91 29.07 -15.35
N LYS A 99 -28.44 29.50 -14.20
CA LYS A 99 -29.87 29.54 -13.90
C LYS A 99 -30.52 30.51 -14.88
N ILE A 100 -31.14 30.01 -15.94
CA ILE A 100 -31.98 30.81 -16.85
C ILE A 100 -33.18 31.29 -16.02
N ARG A 101 -33.10 32.54 -15.58
CA ARG A 101 -34.22 33.32 -15.05
C ARG A 101 -35.14 33.61 -16.24
N GLY A 102 -36.28 32.94 -16.26
CA GLY A 102 -37.27 33.12 -17.31
C GLY A 102 -38.54 32.31 -17.02
N GLU A 103 -39.19 32.61 -15.90
CA GLU A 103 -40.59 32.25 -15.68
C GLU A 103 -41.38 33.55 -15.47
N THR A 104 -42.08 33.88 -16.56
CA THR A 104 -43.35 34.60 -16.76
C THR A 104 -43.84 35.65 -15.76
N PRO A 105 -44.33 36.82 -16.25
CA PRO A 105 -45.05 37.78 -15.43
C PRO A 105 -46.44 37.24 -15.07
N ASP A 106 -46.71 37.21 -13.77
CA ASP A 106 -48.03 36.94 -13.22
C ASP A 106 -48.94 38.15 -13.47
N GLU A 107 -49.80 38.06 -14.49
CA GLU A 107 -50.97 38.92 -14.63
C GLU A 107 -52.21 38.03 -14.69
N PRO A 108 -53.12 38.18 -13.72
CA PRO A 108 -54.50 38.39 -14.13
C PRO A 108 -55.14 39.55 -13.38
N TYR A 109 -55.45 40.59 -14.14
CA TYR A 109 -56.41 41.62 -13.81
C TYR A 109 -57.83 41.02 -13.83
N VAL A 110 -58.46 40.84 -12.65
CA VAL A 110 -59.90 40.60 -12.56
C VAL A 110 -60.53 41.66 -11.66
N ARG A 111 -61.29 42.53 -12.33
CA ARG A 111 -62.17 43.56 -11.81
C ARG A 111 -63.51 42.95 -11.42
N THR A 112 -63.97 43.12 -10.18
CA THR A 112 -65.41 43.11 -9.84
C THR A 112 -65.70 43.94 -8.57
N ASN A 113 -66.35 45.09 -8.80
CA ASN A 113 -67.42 45.77 -8.04
C ASN A 113 -67.59 45.45 -6.55
N PHE A 114 -67.43 46.46 -5.68
CA PHE A 114 -68.49 47.09 -4.88
C PHE A 114 -67.97 48.43 -4.34
#